data_AF-A0A5C5ZPW2-F1
#
_entry.id   AF-A0A5C5ZPW2-F1
#
_cell.length_a   1.000
_cell.length_b   1.000
_cell.length_c   1.000
_cell.angle_alpha   90.00
_cell.angle_beta   90.00
_cell.angle_gamma   90.00
#
_symmetry.space_group_name_H-M   'P 1'
#
loop_
_entity.id
_entity.type
_entity.pdbx_description
1 polymer ?
#
loop_
_entity_poly.entity_id
_entity_poly.type
_entity_poly.pdbx_seq_one_letter_code
_entity_poly.pdbx_strand_id
1 'polypeptide(L)'
;METLLQEAFNASRSLNKGDGQILRKQLEKANDLPLNSLVSRGIEAHHVIPKELKNNALLRRLRFNIDSALNGIPLDNIYHTGSHPNYNEAWRRVLEKINASKKSIYQKEELLIAAIAKANKAILEGPGLRKTSSNTNNPALFTKRAFRVETIA
;
A
#
# COMPACT_ATOMS: atom_id res chain seq x y z
N MET A 1 -2.77 12.75 -17.75
CA MET A 1 -2.77 11.60 -16.83
C MET A 1 -1.83 11.80 -15.64
N GLU A 2 -0.81 12.66 -15.74
CA GLU A 2 0.11 13.03 -14.63
C GLU A 2 -0.54 13.78 -13.46
N THR A 3 -1.60 14.55 -13.69
CA THR A 3 -2.20 15.44 -12.68
C THR A 3 -2.91 14.71 -11.54
N LEU A 4 -3.72 13.68 -11.85
CA LEU A 4 -4.51 12.96 -10.84
C LEU A 4 -3.63 12.15 -9.86
N LEU A 5 -2.53 11.57 -10.35
CA LEU A 5 -1.59 10.82 -9.50
C LEU A 5 -0.80 11.75 -8.57
N GLN A 6 -0.38 12.92 -9.07
CA GLN A 6 0.32 13.91 -8.26
C GLN A 6 -0.61 14.55 -7.22
N GLU A 7 -1.88 14.78 -7.54
CA GLU A 7 -2.89 15.27 -6.59
C GLU A 7 -3.16 14.25 -5.47
N ALA A 8 -3.35 12.97 -5.82
CA ALA A 8 -3.49 11.90 -4.83
C ALA A 8 -2.25 11.77 -3.93
N PHE A 9 -1.05 11.95 -4.52
CA PHE A 9 0.19 11.94 -3.76
C PHE A 9 0.34 13.16 -2.84
N ASN A 10 -0.02 14.35 -3.31
CA ASN A 10 -0.02 15.56 -2.49
C ASN A 10 -1.05 15.47 -1.35
N ALA A 11 -2.22 14.87 -1.60
CA ALA A 11 -3.19 14.56 -0.55
C ALA A 11 -2.60 13.57 0.48
N SER A 12 -1.76 12.62 0.04
CA SER A 12 -1.00 11.74 0.94
C SER A 12 0.06 12.46 1.78
N ARG A 13 0.43 13.71 1.48
CA ARG A 13 1.37 14.50 2.31
C ARG A 13 0.65 15.31 3.39
N SER A 14 -0.64 15.51 3.23
CA SER A 14 -1.46 16.34 4.11
C SER A 14 -1.93 15.54 5.33
N LEU A 15 -1.26 15.82 6.47
CA LEU A 15 -1.73 15.71 7.86
C LEU A 15 -2.61 14.49 8.22
N ASN A 16 -2.04 13.53 8.96
CA ASN A 16 -2.47 13.18 10.32
C ASN A 16 -1.63 12.04 10.90
N LYS A 17 -1.34 12.12 12.21
CA LYS A 17 -0.50 11.18 12.97
C LYS A 17 -1.07 9.76 12.88
N GLY A 18 -0.25 8.84 12.37
CA GLY A 18 -0.70 7.53 11.91
C GLY A 18 -1.14 6.56 13.00
N ASP A 19 -2.43 6.55 13.32
CA ASP A 19 -3.04 5.66 14.31
C ASP A 19 -4.09 4.71 13.71
N GLY A 20 -3.99 4.28 12.44
CA GLY A 20 -4.66 3.05 11.94
C GLY A 20 -6.19 3.09 11.82
N GLN A 21 -6.89 3.87 12.63
CA GLN A 21 -8.28 4.29 12.45
C GLN A 21 -8.43 5.35 11.36
N ILE A 22 -7.31 5.87 10.85
CA ILE A 22 -7.27 6.94 9.84
C ILE A 22 -7.42 6.39 8.43
N LEU A 23 -6.81 5.23 8.11
CA LEU A 23 -6.86 4.68 6.75
C LEU A 23 -8.31 4.50 6.28
N ARG A 24 -9.15 3.88 7.12
CA ARG A 24 -10.58 3.71 6.81
C ARG A 24 -11.26 5.05 6.52
N LYS A 25 -11.06 6.05 7.37
CA LYS A 25 -11.67 7.38 7.19
C LYS A 25 -11.19 8.05 5.90
N GLN A 26 -9.92 7.88 5.55
CA GLN A 26 -9.36 8.38 4.30
C GLN A 26 -9.95 7.65 3.08
N LEU A 27 -10.10 6.32 3.15
CA LEU A 27 -10.74 5.54 2.10
C LEU A 27 -12.22 5.90 1.94
N GLU A 28 -12.98 6.01 3.03
CA GLU A 28 -14.38 6.42 3.01
C GLU A 28 -14.51 7.80 2.38
N LYS A 29 -13.70 8.77 2.83
CA LYS A 29 -13.68 10.12 2.26
C LYS A 29 -13.31 10.14 0.77
N ALA A 30 -12.30 9.36 0.36
CA ALA A 30 -11.85 9.33 -1.03
C ALA A 30 -12.84 8.66 -1.99
N ASN A 31 -13.80 7.89 -1.46
CA ASN A 31 -14.84 7.21 -2.23
C ASN A 31 -16.23 7.84 -1.99
N ASP A 32 -16.30 9.04 -1.41
CA ASP A 32 -17.54 9.73 -1.05
C ASP A 32 -18.52 8.87 -0.23
N LEU A 33 -17.97 7.98 0.61
CA LEU A 33 -18.75 7.11 1.48
C LEU A 33 -19.00 7.77 2.84
N PRO A 34 -20.18 7.53 3.44
CA PRO A 34 -20.42 7.91 4.84
C PRO A 34 -19.40 7.27 5.78
N LEU A 35 -19.10 7.98 6.88
CA LEU A 35 -18.25 7.45 7.94
C LEU A 35 -18.80 6.12 8.47
N ASN A 36 -17.93 5.12 8.63
CA ASN A 36 -18.26 3.75 9.05
C ASN A 36 -19.02 2.89 8.03
N SER A 37 -19.21 3.36 6.79
CA SER A 37 -19.84 2.59 5.71
C SER A 37 -19.07 1.30 5.37
N LEU A 38 -17.74 1.30 5.47
CA LEU A 38 -16.97 0.07 5.23
C LEU A 38 -17.21 -0.96 6.35
N VAL A 39 -17.20 -0.51 7.62
CA VAL A 39 -17.42 -1.39 8.78
C VAL A 39 -18.82 -1.99 8.76
N SER A 40 -19.86 -1.19 8.46
CA SER A 40 -21.24 -1.68 8.42
C SER A 40 -21.47 -2.73 7.34
N ARG A 41 -20.61 -2.77 6.31
CA ARG A 41 -20.62 -3.74 5.22
C ARG A 41 -19.70 -4.94 5.46
N GLY A 42 -19.03 -5.01 6.61
CA GLY A 42 -18.02 -6.04 6.90
C GLY A 42 -16.77 -5.94 6.02
N ILE A 43 -16.46 -4.73 5.52
CA ILE A 43 -15.31 -4.44 4.66
C ILE A 43 -14.18 -3.86 5.53
N GLU A 44 -12.99 -4.44 5.41
CA GLU A 44 -11.80 -3.96 6.09
C GLU A 44 -11.00 -2.99 5.22
N ALA A 45 -10.43 -1.97 5.85
CA ALA A 45 -9.46 -1.07 5.22
C ALA A 45 -8.06 -1.66 5.37
N HIS A 46 -7.51 -2.19 4.27
CA HIS A 46 -6.23 -2.90 4.30
C HIS A 46 -5.09 -2.01 3.77
N HIS A 47 -3.99 -1.93 4.53
CA HIS A 47 -2.77 -1.24 4.12
C HIS A 47 -2.03 -2.01 3.03
N VAL A 48 -1.73 -1.33 1.93
CA VAL A 48 -0.99 -1.89 0.81
C VAL A 48 0.48 -1.97 1.18
N ILE A 49 1.12 -0.85 1.52
CA ILE A 49 2.40 -0.82 2.20
C ILE A 49 2.14 -1.07 3.69
N PRO A 50 2.72 -2.12 4.29
CA PRO A 50 2.54 -2.46 5.70
C PRO A 50 2.87 -1.29 6.64
N LYS A 51 2.05 -1.09 7.66
CA LYS A 51 2.19 0.01 8.62
C LYS A 51 3.50 -0.06 9.40
N GLU A 52 4.04 -1.26 9.57
CA GLU A 52 5.34 -1.52 10.20
C GLU A 52 6.50 -0.86 9.43
N LEU A 53 6.33 -0.60 8.13
CA LEU A 53 7.31 0.07 7.30
C LEU A 53 7.17 1.60 7.30
N LYS A 54 6.26 2.19 8.09
CA LYS A 54 6.04 3.66 8.13
C LYS A 54 7.31 4.49 8.32
N ASN A 55 8.32 3.93 9.00
CA ASN A 55 9.59 4.59 9.30
C ASN A 55 10.67 4.37 8.22
N ASN A 56 10.35 3.69 7.11
CA ASN A 56 11.28 3.48 6.01
C ASN A 56 11.83 4.82 5.47
N ALA A 57 13.11 4.84 5.11
CA ALA A 57 13.82 6.04 4.69
C ALA A 57 13.17 6.73 3.47
N LEU A 58 12.70 5.95 2.50
CA LEU A 58 12.00 6.49 1.33
C LEU A 58 10.71 7.19 1.75
N LEU A 59 9.86 6.51 2.53
CA LEU A 59 8.55 7.03 2.92
C LEU A 59 8.67 8.31 3.74
N ARG A 60 9.65 8.35 4.66
CA ARG A 60 9.98 9.57 5.42
C ARG A 60 10.46 10.70 4.52
N ARG A 61 11.37 10.40 3.58
CA ARG A 61 11.92 11.38 2.64
C ARG A 61 10.84 11.95 1.72
N LEU A 62 9.91 11.12 1.27
CA LEU A 62 8.77 11.53 0.45
C LEU A 62 7.65 12.21 1.24
N ARG A 63 7.70 12.14 2.58
CA ARG A 63 6.62 12.55 3.49
C ARG A 63 5.30 11.83 3.19
N PHE A 64 5.39 10.54 2.84
CA PHE A 64 4.24 9.72 2.50
C PHE A 64 3.43 9.37 3.75
N ASN A 65 2.15 9.72 3.78
CA ASN A 65 1.23 9.27 4.82
C ASN A 65 0.86 7.80 4.60
N ILE A 66 1.31 6.93 5.49
CA ILE A 66 1.02 5.50 5.45
C ILE A 66 -0.48 5.19 5.56
N ASP A 67 -1.26 6.09 6.17
CA ASP A 67 -2.71 5.99 6.31
C ASP A 67 -3.46 6.71 5.18
N SER A 68 -2.76 7.14 4.11
CA SER A 68 -3.38 7.71 2.92
C SER A 68 -4.30 6.70 2.23
N ALA A 69 -5.42 7.17 1.67
CA ALA A 69 -6.28 6.36 0.80
C ALA A 69 -5.51 5.71 -0.36
N LEU A 70 -4.45 6.38 -0.86
CA LEU A 70 -3.57 5.82 -1.88
C LEU A 70 -2.92 4.50 -1.42
N ASN A 71 -2.62 4.37 -0.13
CA ASN A 71 -2.05 3.16 0.47
C ASN A 71 -3.11 2.19 1.00
N GLY A 72 -4.38 2.36 0.63
CA GLY A 72 -5.49 1.57 1.13
C GLY A 72 -6.24 0.85 0.03
N ILE A 73 -6.79 -0.31 0.38
CA ILE A 73 -7.79 -1.01 -0.43
C ILE A 73 -8.93 -1.51 0.47
N PRO A 74 -10.20 -1.38 0.05
CA PRO A 74 -11.32 -2.04 0.72
C PRO A 74 -11.32 -3.53 0.35
N LEU A 75 -11.36 -4.42 1.35
CA LEU A 75 -11.44 -5.87 1.14
C LEU A 75 -12.66 -6.44 1.87
N ASP A 76 -13.47 -7.22 1.15
CA ASP A 76 -14.60 -7.97 1.70
C ASP A 76 -14.13 -9.33 2.22
N ASN A 77 -14.42 -9.64 3.49
CA ASN A 77 -14.23 -10.97 4.09
C ASN A 77 -12.83 -11.62 3.90
N ILE A 78 -11.75 -10.84 3.98
CA ILE A 78 -10.40 -11.40 4.10
C ILE A 78 -9.97 -11.29 5.56
N TYR A 79 -10.08 -12.39 6.31
CA TYR A 79 -9.51 -12.51 7.66
C TYR A 79 -7.98 -12.41 7.57
N HIS A 80 -7.45 -11.20 7.76
CA HIS A 80 -6.02 -10.90 7.84
C HIS A 80 -5.66 -10.35 9.21
N THR A 81 -5.71 -11.21 10.21
CA THR A 81 -5.15 -10.89 11.52
C THR A 81 -3.65 -11.16 11.50
N GLY A 82 -2.84 -10.09 11.36
CA GLY A 82 -1.41 -10.13 11.63
C GLY A 82 -0.48 -9.70 10.49
N SER A 83 0.80 -9.65 10.81
CA SER A 83 1.90 -9.34 9.90
C SER A 83 2.20 -10.51 8.97
N HIS A 84 2.53 -10.23 7.70
CA HIS A 84 3.05 -11.20 6.75
C HIS A 84 4.54 -10.95 6.55
N PRO A 85 5.45 -11.66 7.25
CA PRO A 85 6.87 -11.34 7.23
C PRO A 85 7.46 -11.27 5.82
N ASN A 86 7.03 -12.17 4.93
CA ASN A 86 7.51 -12.19 3.54
C ASN A 86 6.92 -11.04 2.69
N TYR A 87 5.70 -10.62 2.95
CA TYR A 87 5.10 -9.45 2.30
C TYR A 87 5.78 -8.16 2.78
N ASN A 88 6.00 -8.04 4.09
CA ASN A 88 6.73 -6.94 4.71
C ASN A 88 8.16 -6.85 4.16
N GLU A 89 8.84 -7.98 4.00
CA GLU A 89 10.17 -8.04 3.42
C GLU A 89 10.18 -7.69 1.91
N ALA A 90 9.18 -8.14 1.15
CA ALA A 90 9.04 -7.76 -0.25
C ALA A 90 8.88 -6.25 -0.41
N TRP A 91 8.00 -5.62 0.38
CA TRP A 91 7.84 -4.18 0.39
C TRP A 91 9.09 -3.45 0.84
N ARG A 92 9.77 -3.93 1.90
CA ARG A 92 11.05 -3.36 2.34
C ARG A 92 12.04 -3.28 1.19
N ARG A 93 12.20 -4.37 0.41
CA ARG A 93 13.10 -4.41 -0.75
C ARG A 93 12.71 -3.44 -1.86
N VAL A 94 11.42 -3.31 -2.15
CA VAL A 94 10.91 -2.34 -3.14
C VAL A 94 11.24 -0.91 -2.71
N LEU A 95 10.95 -0.57 -1.45
CA LEU A 95 11.21 0.76 -0.90
C LEU A 95 12.71 1.08 -0.92
N GLU A 96 13.57 0.15 -0.50
CA GLU A 96 15.02 0.34 -0.54
C GLU A 96 15.56 0.46 -1.98
N LYS A 97 15.05 -0.33 -2.93
CA LYS A 97 15.44 -0.23 -4.34
C LYS A 97 15.08 1.14 -4.92
N ILE A 98 13.88 1.63 -4.66
CA ILE A 98 13.46 2.97 -5.11
C ILE A 98 14.31 4.04 -4.43
N ASN A 99 14.56 3.92 -3.12
CA ASN A 99 15.38 4.86 -2.35
C ASN A 99 16.81 4.97 -2.89
N ALA A 100 17.44 3.83 -3.18
CA ALA A 100 18.80 3.74 -3.69
C ALA A 100 18.95 4.17 -5.15
N SER A 101 17.86 4.27 -5.91
CA SER A 101 17.92 4.71 -7.31
C SER A 101 18.43 6.16 -7.44
N LYS A 102 19.11 6.44 -8.56
CA LYS A 102 19.60 7.79 -8.91
C LYS A 102 18.50 8.74 -9.42
N LYS A 103 17.23 8.33 -9.33
CA LYS A 103 16.08 9.09 -9.84
C LYS A 103 15.78 10.30 -8.94
N SER A 104 15.15 11.32 -9.52
CA SER A 104 14.70 12.51 -8.79
C SER A 104 13.66 12.17 -7.73
N ILE A 105 13.37 13.11 -6.83
CA ILE A 105 12.33 12.91 -5.80
C ILE A 105 10.97 12.62 -6.44
N TYR A 106 10.60 13.37 -7.47
CA TYR A 106 9.35 13.20 -8.22
C TYR A 106 9.27 11.83 -8.89
N GLN A 107 10.34 11.40 -9.55
CA GLN A 107 10.39 10.06 -10.17
C GLN A 107 10.30 8.94 -9.12
N LYS A 108 10.82 9.15 -7.91
CA LYS A 108 10.66 8.17 -6.80
C LYS A 108 9.22 8.13 -6.28
N GLU A 109 8.50 9.25 -6.29
CA GLU A 109 7.07 9.30 -5.98
C GLU A 109 6.27 8.50 -7.02
N GLU A 110 6.53 8.71 -8.31
CA GLU A 110 5.89 7.96 -9.39
C GLU A 110 6.13 6.46 -9.28
N LEU A 111 7.38 6.04 -8.99
CA LEU A 111 7.69 4.64 -8.77
C LEU A 111 6.97 4.04 -7.55
N LEU A 112 6.85 4.82 -6.47
CA LEU A 112 6.13 4.37 -5.28
C LEU A 112 4.64 4.17 -5.58
N ILE A 113 4.02 5.15 -6.26
CA ILE A 113 2.61 5.08 -6.69
C ILE A 113 2.39 3.89 -7.61
N ALA A 114 3.27 3.68 -8.60
CA ALA A 114 3.19 2.55 -9.52
C ALA A 114 3.32 1.21 -8.79
N ALA A 115 4.23 1.10 -7.81
CA ALA A 115 4.37 -0.10 -7.00
C ALA A 115 3.12 -0.39 -6.15
N ILE A 116 2.51 0.65 -5.55
CA ILE A 116 1.25 0.53 -4.81
C ILE A 116 0.13 0.05 -5.74
N ALA A 117 -0.04 0.69 -6.90
CA ALA A 117 -1.07 0.31 -7.86
C ALA A 117 -0.92 -1.14 -8.34
N LYS A 118 0.32 -1.58 -8.60
CA LYS A 118 0.62 -2.96 -9.01
C LYS A 118 0.34 -3.97 -7.89
N ALA A 119 0.66 -3.63 -6.65
CA ALA A 119 0.32 -4.45 -5.49
C ALA A 119 -1.19 -4.54 -5.27
N ASN A 120 -1.92 -3.43 -5.39
CA ASN A 120 -3.39 -3.39 -5.33
C ASN A 120 -4.02 -4.33 -6.33
N LYS A 121 -3.61 -4.20 -7.60
CA LYS A 121 -4.06 -5.07 -8.68
C LYS A 121 -3.78 -6.54 -8.37
N ALA A 122 -2.59 -6.86 -7.87
CA ALA A 122 -2.23 -8.23 -7.50
C ALA A 122 -3.03 -8.78 -6.30
N ILE A 123 -3.43 -7.94 -5.35
CA ILE A 123 -4.28 -8.34 -4.22
C ILE A 123 -5.72 -8.61 -4.70
N LEU A 124 -6.26 -7.73 -5.55
CA LEU A 124 -7.64 -7.83 -6.05
C LEU A 124 -7.83 -8.95 -7.09
N GLU A 125 -6.90 -9.10 -8.03
CA GLU A 125 -7.01 -10.05 -9.15
C GLU A 125 -6.27 -11.37 -8.92
N GLY A 126 -5.34 -11.40 -7.96
CA GLY A 126 -4.61 -12.60 -7.60
C GLY A 126 -5.45 -13.52 -6.69
N PRO A 127 -4.88 -14.63 -6.19
CA PRO A 127 -5.52 -15.43 -5.15
C PRO A 127 -5.68 -14.68 -3.80
N GLY A 128 -5.57 -13.35 -3.79
CA GLY A 128 -5.47 -12.50 -2.61
C GLY A 128 -4.23 -12.80 -1.77
N LEU A 129 -3.97 -11.98 -0.77
CA LEU A 129 -3.32 -12.51 0.42
C LEU A 129 -4.35 -13.42 1.09
N ARG A 130 -4.55 -14.65 0.63
CA ARG A 130 -5.49 -15.57 1.30
C ARG A 130 -4.88 -16.07 2.61
N LYS A 131 -5.72 -16.13 3.65
CA LYS A 131 -5.44 -16.58 5.02
C LYS A 131 -4.43 -17.73 5.04
N THR A 132 -3.17 -17.41 5.30
CA THR A 132 -2.19 -18.40 5.75
C THR A 132 -1.57 -17.83 7.00
N SER A 133 -2.17 -18.15 8.14
CA SER A 133 -1.37 -18.33 9.34
C SER A 133 -0.29 -19.34 8.95
N SER A 134 0.98 -18.94 8.99
CA SER A 134 2.15 -19.77 8.71
C SER A 134 2.38 -20.20 7.25
N ASN A 135 3.47 -19.67 6.68
CA ASN A 135 4.49 -20.40 5.91
C ASN A 135 4.10 -21.24 4.66
N THR A 136 2.85 -21.28 4.19
CA THR A 136 2.42 -22.32 3.23
C THR A 136 1.94 -21.83 1.86
N ASN A 137 1.67 -20.54 1.69
CA ASN A 137 1.53 -19.96 0.34
C ASN A 137 2.85 -19.33 -0.07
N ASN A 138 3.49 -19.87 -1.11
CA ASN A 138 4.78 -19.41 -1.64
C ASN A 138 4.73 -17.88 -1.88
N PRO A 139 5.24 -17.05 -0.95
CA PRO A 139 5.13 -15.60 -1.04
C PRO A 139 5.87 -15.10 -2.29
N ALA A 140 6.83 -15.88 -2.79
CA ALA A 140 7.52 -15.60 -4.03
C ALA A 140 6.58 -15.55 -5.23
N LEU A 141 5.44 -16.25 -5.26
CA LEU A 141 4.46 -16.15 -6.35
C LEU A 141 3.72 -14.80 -6.33
N PHE A 142 3.26 -14.36 -5.16
CA PHE A 142 2.66 -13.03 -5.00
C PHE A 142 3.71 -11.95 -5.26
N THR A 143 4.89 -12.02 -4.65
CA THR A 143 5.99 -11.07 -4.83
C THR A 143 6.46 -11.01 -6.29
N LYS A 144 6.54 -12.14 -7.00
CA LYS A 144 6.85 -12.17 -8.44
C LYS A 144 5.77 -11.50 -9.29
N ARG A 145 4.49 -11.66 -8.97
CA ARG A 145 3.37 -11.03 -9.70
C ARG A 145 3.26 -9.53 -9.38
N ALA A 146 3.22 -9.18 -8.09
CA ALA A 146 3.08 -7.82 -7.58
C ALA A 146 4.32 -6.94 -7.82
N PHE A 147 5.53 -7.50 -7.80
CA PHE A 147 6.77 -6.73 -7.86
C PHE A 147 7.76 -7.21 -8.92
N ARG A 148 7.29 -7.88 -9.99
CA ARG A 148 8.13 -8.37 -11.10
C ARG A 148 9.21 -7.33 -11.45
N VAL A 149 10.46 -7.72 -11.23
CA VAL A 149 11.64 -6.84 -11.04
C VAL A 149 12.01 -6.06 -12.31
N GLU A 150 11.54 -6.52 -13.46
CA GLU A 150 11.83 -6.00 -14.80
C GLU A 150 11.20 -4.64 -15.12
N THR A 151 10.29 -4.12 -14.28
CA THR A 151 9.59 -2.84 -14.53
C THR A 151 9.95 -1.70 -13.57
N ILE A 152 10.96 -1.87 -12.71
CA ILE A 152 11.41 -0.83 -11.76
C ILE A 152 12.90 -0.49 -11.99
N ALA A 153 13.34 -0.45 -13.25
CA ALA A 153 14.66 0.05 -13.64
C ALA A 153 14.48 1.31 -14.48
#